data_AF-A0A9W2YZV8-F1
#
_entry.id   AF-A0A9W2YZV8-F1
#
_cell.length_a   1.000
_cell.length_b   1.000
_cell.length_c   1.000
_cell.angle_alpha   90.00
_cell.angle_beta   90.00
_cell.angle_gamma   90.00
#
_symmetry.space_group_name_H-M   'P 1'
#
loop_
_entity.id
_entity.type
_entity.pdbx_description
1 polymer ?
#
loop_
_entity_poly.entity_id
_entity_poly.type
_entity_poly.pdbx_seq_one_letter_code
_entity_poly.pdbx_strand_id
1 'polypeptide(L)'
;MGSFKLLLFAAAVITGVSTFTCPKCTNENNWRSCTDTQTCTGNVDICQLIVENDGTRHKLDYHCSHSQNCHDEHETQHCDINVNGHCQFCCNSIASCKTQREGIFDTCELEFCP
;
A
#
# COMPACT_ATOMS: atom_id res chain seq x y z
N MET A 1 -11.11 -27.05 -52.51
CA MET A 1 -10.96 -25.59 -52.29
C MET A 1 -11.12 -25.33 -50.81
N GLY A 2 -10.01 -25.22 -50.07
CA GLY A 2 -10.03 -25.01 -48.61
C GLY A 2 -9.96 -23.51 -48.29
N SER A 3 -11.01 -22.98 -47.65
CA SER A 3 -11.05 -21.58 -47.22
C SER A 3 -10.25 -21.42 -45.93
N PHE A 4 -9.05 -20.83 -46.02
CA PHE A 4 -8.30 -20.39 -44.84
C PHE A 4 -8.90 -19.07 -44.33
N LYS A 5 -9.60 -19.12 -43.18
CA LYS A 5 -10.06 -17.92 -42.48
C LYS A 5 -8.90 -17.32 -41.69
N LEU A 6 -8.36 -16.21 -42.18
CA LEU A 6 -7.41 -15.38 -41.44
C LEU A 6 -8.14 -14.71 -40.27
N LEU A 7 -7.88 -15.19 -39.05
CA LEU A 7 -8.28 -14.51 -37.81
C LEU A 7 -7.30 -13.35 -37.58
N LEU A 8 -7.76 -12.13 -37.86
CA LEU A 8 -7.08 -10.89 -37.49
C LEU A 8 -7.23 -10.70 -35.98
N PHE A 9 -6.20 -11.08 -35.22
CA PHE A 9 -6.08 -10.67 -33.82
C PHE A 9 -5.67 -9.19 -33.81
N ALA A 10 -6.64 -8.31 -33.54
CA ALA A 10 -6.35 -6.92 -33.24
C ALA A 10 -5.59 -6.89 -31.89
N ALA A 11 -4.26 -6.80 -31.95
CA ALA A 11 -3.45 -6.52 -30.78
C ALA A 11 -3.69 -5.06 -30.38
N ALA A 12 -4.57 -4.85 -29.39
CA ALA A 12 -4.67 -3.56 -28.73
C ALA A 12 -3.36 -3.30 -28.00
N VAL A 13 -2.53 -2.41 -28.56
CA VAL A 13 -1.37 -1.87 -27.85
C VAL A 13 -1.92 -0.93 -26.78
N ILE A 14 -2.16 -1.47 -25.57
CA ILE A 14 -2.36 -0.65 -24.39
C ILE A 14 -0.99 -0.03 -24.12
N THR A 15 -0.80 1.21 -24.55
CA THR A 15 0.34 2.03 -24.12
C THR A 15 0.15 2.28 -22.62
N GLY A 16 0.65 1.36 -21.81
CA GLY A 16 0.59 1.44 -20.36
C GLY A 16 1.43 2.62 -19.91
N VAL A 17 0.78 3.75 -19.62
CA VAL A 17 1.26 4.60 -18.54
C VAL A 17 1.26 3.70 -17.32
N SER A 18 2.44 3.39 -16.78
CA SER A 18 2.57 2.60 -15.56
C SER A 18 1.93 3.39 -14.42
N THR A 19 0.61 3.27 -14.26
CA THR A 19 -0.12 3.93 -13.19
C THR A 19 0.10 3.12 -11.93
N PHE A 20 1.10 3.54 -11.15
CA PHE A 20 1.35 2.99 -9.83
C PHE A 20 0.11 3.21 -8.96
N THR A 21 -0.23 2.25 -8.10
CA THR A 21 -1.48 2.25 -7.34
C THR A 21 -1.19 1.87 -5.90
N CYS A 22 -1.74 2.65 -4.97
CA CYS A 22 -1.61 2.42 -3.53
C CYS A 22 -2.94 2.04 -2.90
N PRO A 23 -2.92 1.32 -1.76
CA PRO A 23 -4.13 1.17 -0.96
C PRO A 23 -4.68 2.51 -0.50
N LYS A 24 -5.96 2.55 -0.19
CA LYS A 24 -6.63 3.69 0.42
C LYS A 24 -7.53 3.22 1.55
N CYS A 25 -7.46 3.90 2.67
CA CYS A 25 -8.33 3.66 3.82
C CYS A 25 -9.61 4.48 3.69
N THR A 26 -10.76 3.85 3.94
CA THR A 26 -12.04 4.56 4.05
C THR A 26 -12.27 5.12 5.45
N ASN A 27 -11.61 4.53 6.46
CA ASN A 27 -11.54 5.03 7.82
C ASN A 27 -10.12 4.88 8.36
N GLU A 28 -9.43 5.99 8.53
CA GLU A 28 -8.05 6.05 9.03
C GLU A 28 -7.87 5.43 10.43
N ASN A 29 -8.92 5.32 11.25
CA ASN A 29 -8.85 4.69 12.58
C ASN A 29 -9.11 3.18 12.55
N ASN A 30 -9.31 2.60 11.37
CA ASN A 30 -9.57 1.17 11.20
C ASN A 30 -8.70 0.63 10.07
N TRP A 31 -7.62 -0.06 10.42
CA TRP A 31 -6.68 -0.63 9.46
C TRP A 31 -7.33 -1.63 8.50
N ARG A 32 -8.41 -2.31 8.91
CA ARG A 32 -9.18 -3.24 8.05
C ARG A 32 -9.97 -2.51 6.96
N SER A 33 -10.14 -1.19 7.07
CA SER A 33 -10.86 -0.37 6.09
C SER A 33 -10.03 -0.09 4.82
N CYS A 34 -8.73 -0.37 4.85
CA CYS A 34 -7.77 -0.08 3.79
C CYS A 34 -7.80 -1.15 2.68
N THR A 35 -8.97 -1.28 2.07
CA THR A 35 -9.29 -2.27 1.02
C THR A 35 -9.48 -1.63 -0.34
N ASP A 36 -9.75 -0.33 -0.40
CA ASP A 36 -9.81 0.44 -1.63
C ASP A 36 -8.41 0.74 -2.15
N THR A 37 -8.35 1.28 -3.37
CA THR A 37 -7.10 1.68 -4.02
C THR A 37 -7.20 3.08 -4.61
N GLN A 38 -6.09 3.79 -4.64
CA GLN A 38 -5.94 5.07 -5.31
C GLN A 38 -4.85 4.99 -6.38
N THR A 39 -5.14 5.53 -7.55
CA THR A 39 -4.14 5.67 -8.61
C THR A 39 -3.22 6.82 -8.28
N CYS A 40 -1.93 6.54 -8.28
CA CYS A 40 -0.90 7.51 -8.02
C CYS A 40 -0.54 8.26 -9.31
N THR A 41 -0.56 9.58 -9.24
CA THR A 41 -0.19 10.47 -10.36
C THR A 41 1.19 11.06 -10.14
N GLY A 42 1.91 11.35 -11.23
CA GLY A 42 3.31 11.76 -11.17
C GLY A 42 4.24 10.55 -11.24
N ASN A 43 5.55 10.78 -11.28
CA ASN A 43 6.56 9.72 -11.39
C ASN A 43 6.76 8.94 -10.08
N VAL A 44 5.68 8.67 -9.36
CA VAL A 44 5.64 7.98 -8.07
C VAL A 44 5.60 6.47 -8.29
N ASP A 45 6.37 5.76 -7.49
CA ASP A 45 6.72 4.35 -7.69
C ASP A 45 6.67 3.53 -6.38
N ILE A 46 6.29 4.17 -5.27
CA ILE A 46 6.16 3.51 -3.97
C ILE A 46 4.96 4.04 -3.18
N CYS A 47 4.41 3.20 -2.31
CA CYS A 47 3.42 3.58 -1.33
C CYS A 47 4.10 3.75 0.02
N GLN A 48 3.86 4.88 0.66
CA GLN A 48 4.31 5.20 2.01
C GLN A 48 3.12 5.03 2.95
N LEU A 49 3.25 4.12 3.91
CA LEU A 49 2.31 3.87 4.97
C LEU A 49 2.74 4.64 6.21
N ILE A 50 1.86 5.51 6.69
CA ILE A 50 2.05 6.24 7.95
C ILE A 50 1.12 5.67 9.00
N VAL A 51 1.68 5.29 10.14
CA VAL A 51 0.97 4.86 11.34
C VAL A 51 1.27 5.88 12.43
N GLU A 52 0.26 6.62 12.86
CA GLU A 52 0.35 7.48 14.04
C GLU A 52 -0.36 6.79 15.21
N ASN A 53 0.30 6.72 16.35
CA ASN A 53 -0.24 6.14 17.56
C ASN A 53 -0.27 7.18 18.68
N ASP A 54 -1.47 7.51 19.18
CA ASP A 54 -1.62 8.42 20.33
C ASP A 54 -1.58 7.68 21.69
N GLY A 55 -1.40 6.35 21.68
CA GLY A 55 -1.41 5.46 22.84
C GLY A 55 -2.80 4.87 23.17
N THR A 56 -3.85 5.31 22.47
CA THR A 56 -5.22 4.77 22.61
C THR A 56 -5.89 4.48 21.28
N ARG A 57 -5.46 5.15 20.22
CA ARG A 57 -5.96 5.02 18.86
C ARG A 57 -4.78 5.05 17.91
N HIS A 58 -4.95 4.32 16.82
CA HIS A 58 -4.00 4.29 15.73
C HIS A 58 -4.67 4.90 14.51
N LYS A 59 -4.00 5.86 13.90
CA LYS A 59 -4.39 6.44 12.64
C LYS A 59 -3.47 5.91 11.55
N LEU A 60 -4.05 5.46 10.46
CA LEU A 60 -3.36 4.88 9.32
C LEU A 60 -3.68 5.64 8.04
N ASP A 61 -2.65 6.00 7.28
CA ASP A 61 -2.81 6.57 5.95
C ASP A 61 -1.78 6.05 4.93
N TYR A 62 -2.17 6.02 3.66
CA TYR A 62 -1.31 5.61 2.56
C TYR A 62 -1.12 6.78 1.59
N HIS A 63 0.15 7.14 1.38
CA HIS A 63 0.56 8.17 0.43
C HIS A 63 1.25 7.56 -0.78
N CYS A 64 0.96 8.12 -1.95
CA CYS A 64 1.76 7.89 -3.14
C CYS A 64 3.05 8.71 -3.02
N SER A 65 4.21 8.05 -3.06
CA SER A 65 5.50 8.69 -2.81
C SER A 65 6.54 8.23 -3.85
N HIS A 66 7.72 8.85 -3.80
CA HIS A 66 8.87 8.39 -4.57
C HIS A 66 9.72 7.46 -3.71
N SER A 67 10.29 6.42 -4.31
CA SER A 67 11.18 5.46 -3.65
C SER A 67 12.35 6.12 -2.91
N GLN A 68 12.81 7.28 -3.40
CA GLN A 68 13.82 8.13 -2.73
C GLN A 68 13.37 8.59 -1.34
N ASN A 69 12.13 9.08 -1.20
CA ASN A 69 11.60 9.55 0.08
C ASN A 69 11.57 8.42 1.12
N CYS A 70 11.23 7.20 0.69
CA CYS A 70 11.29 6.02 1.55
C CYS A 70 12.70 5.68 2.03
N HIS A 71 13.72 5.94 1.21
CA HIS A 71 15.12 5.71 1.58
C HIS A 71 15.68 6.81 2.49
N ASP A 72 15.30 8.06 2.21
CA ASP A 72 15.84 9.26 2.86
C ASP A 72 15.15 9.57 4.21
N GLU A 73 13.86 9.26 4.35
CA GLU A 73 13.06 9.56 5.56
C GLU A 73 13.14 8.49 6.65
N HIS A 74 14.06 7.53 6.54
CA HIS A 74 14.26 6.40 7.46
C HIS A 74 13.00 5.53 7.64
N GLU A 75 12.80 4.58 6.72
CA GLU A 75 11.80 3.52 6.91
C GLU A 75 11.94 2.86 8.29
N THR A 76 10.83 2.82 9.01
CA THR A 76 10.72 2.17 10.32
C THR A 76 10.85 0.66 10.13
N GLN A 77 11.80 0.04 10.82
CA GLN A 77 11.96 -1.42 10.74
C GLN A 77 10.94 -2.18 11.61
N HIS A 78 10.50 -1.55 12.70
CA HIS A 78 9.54 -2.12 13.63
C HIS A 78 8.68 -1.01 14.25
N CYS A 79 7.36 -1.22 14.29
CA CYS A 79 6.41 -0.30 14.91
C CYS A 79 5.76 -0.97 16.10
N ASP A 80 5.98 -0.41 17.28
CA ASP A 80 5.25 -0.81 18.48
C ASP A 80 3.96 0.01 18.57
N ILE A 81 2.83 -0.60 18.21
CA ILE A 81 1.52 0.04 18.26
C ILE A 81 0.96 0.16 19.68
N ASN A 82 1.69 -0.26 20.72
CA ASN A 82 1.28 -0.03 22.11
C ASN A 82 1.94 1.22 22.72
N VAL A 83 2.91 1.81 22.03
CA VAL A 83 3.64 3.00 22.50
C VAL A 83 3.29 4.18 21.62
N ASN A 84 3.05 5.34 22.24
CA ASN A 84 2.84 6.59 21.51
C ASN A 84 4.03 6.85 20.57
N GLY A 85 3.75 7.01 19.28
CA GLY A 85 4.78 7.03 18.27
C GLY A 85 4.27 7.28 16.87
N HIS A 86 5.22 7.42 15.96
CA HIS A 86 5.01 7.58 14.54
C HIS A 86 5.86 6.56 13.81
N CYS A 87 5.24 5.74 12.97
CA CYS A 87 5.91 4.73 12.18
C CYS A 87 5.64 4.97 10.70
N GLN A 88 6.70 4.84 9.91
CA GLN A 88 6.67 5.00 8.47
C GLN A 88 7.16 3.73 7.81
N PHE A 89 6.37 3.16 6.92
CA PHE A 89 6.74 1.98 6.17
C PHE A 89 6.55 2.19 4.68
N CYS A 90 7.25 1.39 3.88
CA CYS A 90 7.20 1.51 2.44
C CYS A 90 6.89 0.18 1.77
N CYS A 91 6.07 0.23 0.73
CA CYS A 91 5.63 -0.93 0.00
C CYS A 91 5.40 -0.59 -1.48
N ASN A 92 5.75 -1.52 -2.37
CA ASN A 92 5.79 -1.31 -3.83
C ASN A 92 4.64 -2.01 -4.58
N SER A 93 3.66 -2.57 -3.87
CA SER A 93 2.49 -3.20 -4.47
C SER A 93 1.35 -3.27 -3.46
N ILE A 94 0.11 -3.34 -3.93
CA ILE A 94 -1.06 -3.50 -3.05
C ILE A 94 -0.92 -4.73 -2.13
N ALA A 95 -0.39 -5.84 -2.67
CA ALA A 95 -0.20 -7.06 -1.91
C ALA A 95 0.88 -6.90 -0.81
N SER A 96 2.03 -6.32 -1.13
CA SER A 96 3.09 -6.07 -0.13
C SER A 96 2.64 -5.07 0.93
N CYS A 97 1.91 -4.02 0.55
CA CYS A 97 1.32 -3.07 1.48
C CYS A 97 0.31 -3.70 2.45
N LYS A 98 -0.50 -4.64 1.94
CA LYS A 98 -1.46 -5.40 2.75
C LYS A 98 -0.72 -6.28 3.76
N THR A 99 0.25 -7.08 3.31
CA THR A 99 1.02 -7.97 4.19
C THR A 99 1.77 -7.19 5.27
N GLN A 100 2.35 -6.04 4.93
CA GLN A 100 3.04 -5.18 5.89
C GLN A 100 2.07 -4.64 6.95
N ARG A 101 0.91 -4.13 6.54
CA ARG A 101 -0.13 -3.66 7.47
C ARG A 101 -0.65 -4.78 8.37
N GLU A 102 -0.97 -5.94 7.80
CA GLU A 102 -1.39 -7.11 8.58
C GLU A 102 -0.29 -7.54 9.56
N GLY A 103 0.99 -7.50 9.17
CA GLY A 103 2.10 -7.77 10.09
C GLY A 103 2.18 -6.81 11.29
N ILE A 104 1.81 -5.53 11.10
CA ILE A 104 1.81 -4.50 12.16
C ILE A 104 0.63 -4.71 13.13
N PHE A 105 -0.56 -5.04 12.61
CA PHE A 105 -1.79 -5.05 13.41
C PHE A 105 -2.31 -6.45 13.78
N ASP A 106 -2.08 -7.50 12.99
CA ASP A 106 -2.51 -8.87 13.31
C ASP A 106 -1.59 -9.54 14.36
N THR A 107 -0.34 -9.07 14.51
CA THR A 107 0.51 -9.49 15.64
C THR A 107 -0.07 -9.09 16.99
N CYS A 108 -0.96 -8.09 17.03
CA CYS A 108 -1.72 -7.72 18.23
C CYS A 108 -2.89 -8.66 18.57
N GLU A 109 -3.31 -9.55 17.68
CA GLU A 109 -4.36 -10.54 18.01
C GLU A 109 -3.81 -11.76 18.80
N LEU A 110 -2.48 -11.95 18.87
CA LEU A 110 -1.88 -13.17 19.42
C LEU A 110 -1.30 -13.06 20.84
N GLU A 111 -0.93 -11.88 21.34
CA GLU A 111 -0.24 -11.78 22.65
C GLU A 111 -0.62 -10.55 23.51
N PHE A 112 -1.90 -10.36 23.81
CA PHE A 112 -2.37 -9.35 24.78
C PHE A 112 -2.18 -7.90 24.31
N CYS A 113 -3.21 -7.30 23.73
CA CYS A 113 -3.40 -5.87 23.90
C CYS A 113 -4.13 -5.61 25.23
N PRO A 114 -3.55 -4.86 26.18
CA PRO A 114 -4.28 -4.38 27.36
C PRO A 114 -5.44 -3.44 27.00
#